data_AF-A0AAN8XRR7-F1
#
_entry.id   AF-A0AAN8XRR7-F1
#
_cell.length_a   1.000
_cell.length_b   1.000
_cell.length_c   1.000
_cell.angle_alpha   90.00
_cell.angle_beta   90.00
_cell.angle_gamma   90.00
#
_symmetry.space_group_name_H-M   'P 1'
#
loop_
_entity.id
_entity.type
_entity.pdbx_description
1 polymer ?
#
loop_
_entity_poly.entity_id
_entity_poly.type
_entity_poly.pdbx_seq_one_letter_code
_entity_poly.pdbx_strand_id
1 'polypeptide(L)'
;MLQVLRKVTEKPKSPHAKVSSHKGVTIVVLHPRTGKVMLTYGSRTDLPSSTRGLLEILNALQAGRILVMVAPTDWKLYVSEAEITFLEDYLGGWFVGDMCYGEMWAGIGTVDGRMWAEGATIIRNYTVKMSKPLIISAIVPIGKNKFRCEWYSDPMNQMHAEFCETYEGYADFCSCNVSSITPRDAPLLEMKEQIPIVIASSRHQFKVLKQLRQLWTQAGGGNTSVLLSVDGLQKEGKDFAKVTQVSSQYKLLSVSYIYKQNPLTKNFGINI
;
A
#
# COMPACT_ATOMS: atom_id res chain seq x y z
N MET A 1 -21.44 21.07 -4.58
CA MET A 1 -21.26 21.06 -3.11
C MET A 1 -21.62 19.66 -2.63
N LEU A 2 -20.63 18.79 -2.39
CA LEU A 2 -20.85 17.44 -1.87
C LEU A 2 -20.02 17.29 -0.61
N GLN A 3 -20.66 17.15 0.55
CA GLN A 3 -20.02 16.74 1.79
C GLN A 3 -19.73 15.23 1.68
N VAL A 4 -18.47 14.85 1.53
CA VAL A 4 -18.05 13.46 1.76
C VAL A 4 -17.68 13.33 3.23
N LEU A 5 -18.69 13.33 4.10
CA LEU A 5 -18.56 12.88 5.48
C LEU A 5 -18.79 11.37 5.52
N ARG A 6 -17.75 10.59 5.25
CA ARG A 6 -17.75 9.16 5.59
C ARG A 6 -17.04 9.01 6.93
N LYS A 7 -17.82 8.97 8.02
CA LYS A 7 -17.35 8.40 9.29
C LYS A 7 -16.96 6.95 9.02
N VAL A 8 -15.66 6.66 8.99
CA VAL A 8 -15.17 5.29 9.16
C VAL A 8 -15.25 4.98 10.65
N THR A 9 -16.47 4.68 11.11
CA THR A 9 -16.67 4.05 12.42
C THR A 9 -17.02 2.59 12.15
N GLU A 10 -16.01 1.78 11.85
CA GLU A 10 -16.15 0.34 12.01
C GLU A 10 -16.19 0.05 13.53
N LYS A 11 -17.36 -0.34 14.03
CA LYS A 11 -17.45 -0.98 15.34
C LYS A 11 -16.62 -2.27 15.28
N PRO A 12 -15.74 -2.54 16.26
CA PRO A 12 -15.02 -3.81 16.29
C PRO A 12 -16.02 -4.97 16.41
N LYS A 13 -16.15 -5.75 15.34
CA LYS A 13 -16.87 -7.02 15.35
C LYS A 13 -15.97 -8.08 16.00
N SER A 14 -15.99 -8.15 17.33
CA SER A 14 -15.63 -9.30 18.17
C SER A 14 -15.04 -8.81 19.50
N PRO A 15 -15.51 -9.29 20.67
CA PRO A 15 -14.89 -8.99 21.96
C PRO A 15 -13.49 -9.60 22.14
N HIS A 16 -12.97 -10.32 21.13
CA HIS A 16 -11.62 -10.89 21.10
C HIS A 16 -10.74 -10.38 19.95
N ALA A 17 -11.13 -9.30 19.27
CA ALA A 17 -10.22 -8.63 18.36
C ALA A 17 -9.06 -8.04 19.17
N LYS A 18 -7.92 -8.74 19.23
CA LYS A 18 -6.65 -8.16 19.68
C LYS A 18 -6.49 -6.84 18.93
N VAL A 19 -6.55 -5.72 19.65
CA VAL A 19 -6.16 -4.42 19.13
C VAL A 19 -4.69 -4.57 18.76
N SER A 20 -4.41 -4.84 17.48
CA SER A 20 -3.05 -4.82 16.98
C SER A 20 -2.60 -3.37 17.11
N SER A 21 -1.61 -3.13 17.96
CA SER A 21 -0.95 -1.82 18.05
C SER A 21 -0.48 -1.44 16.64
N HIS A 22 -1.17 -0.50 16.01
CA HIS A 22 -0.70 0.12 14.79
C HIS A 22 0.53 0.92 15.18
N LYS A 23 1.70 0.48 14.71
CA LYS A 23 2.99 1.13 14.95
C LYS A 23 3.61 1.55 13.62
N GLY A 24 4.34 2.65 13.65
CA GLY A 24 4.93 3.26 12.47
C GLY A 24 3.92 3.94 11.55
N VAL A 25 4.41 4.48 10.44
CA VAL A 25 3.60 5.30 9.52
C VAL A 25 2.68 4.45 8.65
N THR A 26 1.40 4.82 8.61
CA THR A 26 0.44 4.29 7.64
C THR A 26 0.04 5.37 6.65
N ILE A 27 0.04 5.01 5.36
CA ILE A 27 -0.45 5.87 4.29
C ILE A 27 -1.72 5.27 3.68
N VAL A 28 -2.64 6.15 3.33
CA VAL A 28 -3.85 5.84 2.57
C VAL A 28 -3.91 6.79 1.40
N VAL A 29 -4.01 6.24 0.19
CA VAL A 29 -4.07 7.04 -1.04
C VAL A 29 -5.48 6.95 -1.60
N LEU A 30 -6.09 8.10 -1.87
CA LEU A 30 -7.44 8.21 -2.38
C LEU A 30 -7.44 8.74 -3.81
N HIS A 31 -8.40 8.22 -4.56
CA HIS A 31 -8.69 8.70 -5.88
C HIS A 31 -9.16 10.17 -5.84
N PRO A 32 -8.55 11.10 -6.60
CA PRO A 32 -8.80 12.54 -6.45
C PRO A 32 -10.20 12.99 -6.86
N ARG A 33 -10.89 12.22 -7.71
CA ARG A 33 -12.29 12.49 -8.10
C ARG A 33 -13.35 11.80 -7.24
N THR A 34 -13.15 10.52 -6.94
CA THR A 34 -14.18 9.68 -6.31
C THR A 34 -13.99 9.51 -4.80
N GLY A 35 -12.80 9.83 -4.27
CA GLY A 35 -12.44 9.60 -2.87
C GLY A 35 -12.32 8.12 -2.49
N LYS A 36 -12.36 7.20 -3.47
CA LYS A 36 -12.16 5.76 -3.22
C LYS A 36 -10.72 5.50 -2.81
N VAL A 37 -10.51 4.59 -1.86
CA VAL A 37 -9.17 4.12 -1.49
C VAL A 37 -8.57 3.34 -2.66
N MET A 38 -7.38 3.74 -3.09
CA MET A 38 -6.60 3.09 -4.15
C MET A 38 -5.44 2.28 -3.58
N LEU A 39 -4.89 2.72 -2.44
CA LEU A 39 -3.80 2.05 -1.75
C LEU A 39 -3.91 2.27 -0.24
N THR A 40 -3.58 1.25 0.54
CA THR A 40 -3.29 1.35 1.96
C THR A 40 -1.98 0.62 2.22
N TYR A 41 -1.01 1.32 2.81
CA TYR A 41 0.30 0.76 3.07
C TYR A 41 0.76 1.18 4.47
N GLY A 42 1.12 0.19 5.29
CA GLY A 42 1.67 0.41 6.62
C GLY A 42 3.16 0.08 6.63
N SER A 43 3.97 1.00 7.15
CA SER A 43 5.38 0.78 7.42
C SER A 43 5.64 0.79 8.92
N ARG A 44 6.37 -0.22 9.40
CA ARG A 44 6.76 -0.36 10.80
C ARG A 44 8.01 0.48 11.09
N THR A 45 7.92 1.80 10.91
CA THR A 45 9.03 2.76 11.14
C THR A 45 9.53 2.80 12.59
N ASP A 46 8.83 2.08 13.49
CA ASP A 46 9.29 1.68 14.81
C ASP A 46 10.29 0.51 14.81
N LEU A 47 10.66 -0.02 13.65
CA LEU A 47 11.66 -1.06 13.43
C LEU A 47 12.73 -0.61 12.42
N PRO A 48 14.00 -1.06 12.56
CA PRO A 48 15.07 -0.73 11.63
C PRO A 48 14.74 -1.10 10.17
N SER A 49 15.25 -0.30 9.22
CA SER A 49 15.20 -0.53 7.77
C SER A 49 13.80 -0.62 7.13
N SER A 50 12.73 -0.39 7.88
CA SER A 50 11.35 -0.43 7.40
C SER A 50 10.96 0.84 6.62
N THR A 51 11.59 1.98 6.94
CA THR A 51 11.34 3.28 6.33
C THR A 51 11.63 3.29 4.83
N ARG A 52 12.60 2.50 4.35
CA ARG A 52 12.89 2.35 2.92
C ARG A 52 11.65 2.01 2.09
N GLY A 53 10.84 1.06 2.57
CA GLY A 53 9.62 0.67 1.85
C GLY A 53 8.56 1.78 1.82
N LEU A 54 8.53 2.64 2.84
CA LEU A 54 7.68 3.84 2.84
C LEU A 54 8.14 4.84 1.77
N LEU A 55 9.45 5.10 1.67
CA LEU A 55 9.97 6.01 0.66
C LEU A 55 9.80 5.48 -0.76
N GLU A 56 10.01 4.17 -0.97
CA GLU A 56 9.78 3.52 -2.26
C GLU A 56 8.32 3.66 -2.70
N ILE A 57 7.35 3.50 -1.78
CA ILE A 57 5.94 3.64 -2.13
C ILE A 57 5.52 5.10 -2.38
N LEU A 58 6.05 6.06 -1.62
CA LEU A 58 5.78 7.49 -1.81
C LEU A 58 6.26 7.98 -3.18
N ASN A 59 7.46 7.54 -3.59
CA ASN A 59 8.01 7.83 -4.92
C ASN A 59 7.25 7.12 -6.06
N ALA A 60 6.47 6.08 -5.75
CA ALA A 60 5.67 5.36 -6.74
C ALA A 60 4.27 5.95 -6.95
N LEU A 61 3.86 6.94 -6.16
CA LEU A 61 2.54 7.55 -6.25
C LEU A 61 2.45 8.51 -7.43
N GLN A 62 1.31 8.53 -8.11
CA GLN A 62 1.06 9.49 -9.18
C GLN A 62 0.71 10.88 -8.62
N ALA A 63 1.17 11.92 -9.32
CA ALA A 63 0.83 13.30 -9.03
C ALA A 63 -0.70 13.52 -8.98
N GLY A 64 -1.14 14.37 -8.06
CA GLY A 64 -2.56 14.74 -7.94
C GLY A 64 -3.42 13.76 -7.12
N ARG A 65 -2.90 12.60 -6.69
CA ARG A 65 -3.61 11.72 -5.74
C ARG A 65 -3.72 12.39 -4.37
N ILE A 66 -4.78 12.06 -3.63
CA ILE A 66 -4.93 12.53 -2.25
C ILE A 66 -4.18 11.55 -1.35
N LEU A 67 -3.22 12.07 -0.59
CA LEU A 67 -2.40 11.30 0.33
C LEU A 67 -2.83 11.62 1.77
N VAL A 68 -3.15 10.58 2.53
CA VAL A 68 -3.38 10.67 3.98
C VAL A 68 -2.27 9.89 4.66
N MET A 69 -1.54 10.52 5.58
CA MET A 69 -0.53 9.88 6.39
C MET A 69 -0.90 9.95 7.85
N VAL A 70 -0.78 8.84 8.55
CA VAL A 70 -1.06 8.73 9.98
C VAL A 70 0.14 8.07 10.63
N ALA A 71 0.70 8.76 11.62
CA ALA A 71 1.86 8.34 12.36
C ALA A 71 1.50 8.30 13.86
N PRO A 72 1.12 7.12 14.38
CA PRO A 72 0.84 6.92 15.80
C PRO A 72 2.13 7.06 16.61
N THR A 73 2.05 6.93 17.93
CA THR A 73 3.21 7.04 18.82
C THR A 73 4.38 6.15 18.37
N ASP A 74 5.59 6.66 18.56
CA ASP A 74 6.87 5.97 18.34
C ASP A 74 7.21 5.73 16.87
N TRP A 75 6.50 6.37 15.93
CA TRP A 75 6.75 6.22 14.50
C TRP A 75 8.14 6.70 14.06
N LYS A 76 8.77 7.64 14.79
CA LYS A 76 10.06 8.23 14.43
C LYS A 76 11.28 7.43 14.92
N LEU A 77 11.07 6.36 15.69
CA LEU A 77 12.15 5.68 16.44
C LEU A 77 13.34 5.23 15.57
N TYR A 78 13.09 4.76 14.34
CA TYR A 78 14.14 4.36 13.39
C TYR A 78 14.05 5.12 12.06
N VAL A 79 13.46 6.32 12.06
CA VAL A 79 13.46 7.21 10.91
C VAL A 79 14.68 8.11 11.03
N SER A 80 15.60 8.01 10.07
CA SER A 80 16.82 8.81 10.05
C SER A 80 16.53 10.26 9.65
N GLU A 81 17.44 11.17 10.00
CA GLU A 81 17.39 12.59 9.61
C GLU A 81 17.18 12.77 8.10
N ALA A 82 17.90 12.01 7.26
CA ALA A 82 17.76 12.09 5.81
C ALA A 82 16.36 11.67 5.32
N GLU A 83 15.73 10.71 5.98
CA GLU A 83 14.37 10.26 5.65
C GLU A 83 13.33 11.27 6.14
N ILE A 84 13.59 11.95 7.26
CA ILE A 84 12.77 13.09 7.72
C ILE A 84 12.83 14.23 6.73
N THR A 85 14.03 14.66 6.31
CA THR A 85 14.19 15.72 5.30
C THR A 85 13.46 15.37 4.01
N PHE A 86 13.56 14.11 3.55
CA PHE A 86 12.78 13.65 2.40
C PHE A 86 11.27 13.82 2.62
N LEU A 87 10.75 13.45 3.78
CA LEU A 87 9.33 13.57 4.09
C LEU A 87 8.88 15.04 4.18
N GLU A 88 9.70 15.91 4.75
CA GLU A 88 9.45 17.36 4.81
C GLU A 88 9.39 17.96 3.41
N ASP A 89 10.37 17.65 2.56
CA ASP A 89 10.43 18.11 1.17
C ASP A 89 9.25 17.57 0.35
N TYR A 90 8.92 16.29 0.52
CA TYR A 90 7.85 15.62 -0.22
C TYR A 90 6.46 16.15 0.17
N LEU A 91 6.23 16.41 1.46
CA LEU A 91 4.93 16.85 1.97
C LEU A 91 4.76 18.37 1.96
N GLY A 92 5.87 19.11 1.94
CA GLY A 92 5.90 20.55 2.23
C GLY A 92 5.39 20.87 3.64
N GLY A 93 5.55 19.93 4.58
CA GLY A 93 5.00 20.00 5.93
C GLY A 93 6.01 20.43 6.99
N TRP A 94 5.52 21.01 8.09
CA TRP A 94 6.37 21.72 9.05
C TRP A 94 6.67 20.88 10.29
N PHE A 95 5.81 19.92 10.66
CA PHE A 95 5.92 19.25 11.97
C PHE A 95 6.69 17.93 11.93
N VAL A 96 6.98 17.35 10.76
CA VAL A 96 7.56 16.01 10.63
C VAL A 96 8.91 15.90 11.35
N GLY A 97 9.79 16.90 11.20
CA GLY A 97 11.10 16.93 11.85
C GLY A 97 11.08 17.24 13.34
N ASP A 98 10.07 17.94 13.85
CA ASP A 98 10.01 18.33 15.26
C ASP A 98 9.39 17.26 16.16
N MET A 99 8.80 16.20 15.59
CA MET A 99 8.15 15.16 16.39
C MET A 99 9.15 14.41 17.29
N CYS A 100 8.70 14.11 18.50
CA CYS A 100 9.43 13.37 19.53
C CYS A 100 8.79 11.98 19.82
N TYR A 101 9.48 11.17 20.62
CA TYR A 101 8.97 9.87 21.08
C TYR A 101 7.63 10.01 21.83
N GLY A 102 6.69 9.08 21.62
CA GLY A 102 5.35 9.14 22.23
C GLY A 102 4.38 10.16 21.63
N GLU A 103 4.81 10.96 20.65
CA GLU A 103 3.96 11.94 19.97
C GLU A 103 3.30 11.36 18.72
N MET A 104 2.14 11.90 18.33
CA MET A 104 1.43 11.49 17.12
C MET A 104 1.44 12.61 16.10
N TRP A 105 1.49 12.24 14.83
CA TRP A 105 1.42 13.15 13.70
C TRP A 105 0.46 12.60 12.64
N ALA A 106 -0.22 13.50 11.94
CA ALA A 106 -1.00 13.14 10.77
C ALA A 106 -1.03 14.29 9.76
N GLY A 107 -1.05 13.91 8.48
CA GLY A 107 -1.08 14.85 7.36
C GLY A 107 -2.09 14.42 6.30
N ILE A 108 -2.74 15.40 5.68
CA ILE A 108 -3.59 15.23 4.49
C ILE A 108 -3.05 16.15 3.42
N GLY A 109 -2.61 15.60 2.30
CA GLY A 109 -1.98 16.32 1.21
C GLY A 109 -2.40 15.83 -0.18
N THR A 110 -1.85 16.48 -1.19
CA THR A 110 -1.89 16.01 -2.58
C THR A 110 -0.48 15.66 -3.01
N VAL A 111 -0.29 14.48 -3.61
CA VAL A 111 1.02 14.06 -4.17
C VAL A 111 1.47 15.08 -5.21
N ASP A 112 2.74 15.52 -5.10
CA ASP A 112 3.33 16.63 -5.89
C ASP A 112 2.51 17.93 -5.83
N GLY A 113 1.82 18.14 -4.72
CA GLY A 113 0.95 19.28 -4.50
C GLY A 113 1.14 19.86 -3.11
N ARG A 114 0.10 20.51 -2.61
CA ARG A 114 0.12 21.10 -1.27
C ARG A 114 -0.42 20.16 -0.22
N MET A 115 0.01 20.38 1.01
CA MET A 115 -0.67 19.87 2.19
C MET A 115 -1.93 20.69 2.49
N TRP A 116 -3.01 20.00 2.85
CA TRP A 116 -4.33 20.58 3.15
C TRP A 116 -4.59 20.69 4.65
N ALA A 117 -4.07 19.73 5.42
CA ALA A 117 -4.08 19.78 6.87
C ALA A 117 -2.88 18.99 7.41
N GLU A 118 -2.33 19.49 8.50
CA GLU A 118 -1.31 18.82 9.30
C GLU A 118 -1.71 18.99 10.76
N GLY A 119 -1.45 17.98 11.57
CA GLY A 119 -1.68 18.05 13.00
C GLY A 119 -0.70 17.17 13.74
N ALA A 120 -0.39 17.59 14.96
CA ALA A 120 0.47 16.85 15.87
C ALA A 120 -0.07 16.94 17.29
N THR A 121 0.15 15.89 18.07
CA THR A 121 -0.07 15.91 19.52
C THR A 121 1.25 15.75 20.23
N ILE A 122 1.67 16.81 20.91
CA ILE A 122 2.97 16.89 21.58
C ILE A 122 2.86 16.56 23.07
N ILE A 123 3.95 16.09 23.66
CA ILE A 123 4.08 15.83 25.10
C ILE A 123 4.71 17.05 25.78
N ARG A 124 3.93 17.76 26.60
CA ARG A 124 4.43 18.91 27.39
C ARG A 124 4.89 18.54 28.80
N ASN A 125 4.52 17.34 29.28
CA ASN A 125 4.86 16.86 30.62
C ASN A 125 5.58 15.52 30.48
N TYR A 126 6.87 15.49 30.81
CA TYR A 126 7.75 14.33 30.68
C TYR A 126 7.33 13.11 31.53
N THR A 127 6.39 13.28 32.46
CA THR A 127 5.80 12.14 33.20
C THR A 127 4.80 11.33 32.37
N VAL A 128 4.33 11.87 31.24
CA VAL A 128 3.38 11.24 30.33
C VAL A 128 4.13 10.54 29.20
N LYS A 129 3.88 9.24 29.00
CA LYS A 129 4.57 8.42 27.99
C LYS A 129 3.99 8.53 26.58
N MET A 130 2.73 8.96 26.44
CA MET A 130 2.03 9.01 25.16
C MET A 130 1.18 10.28 25.07
N SER A 131 1.22 10.93 23.92
CA SER A 131 0.37 12.09 23.64
C SER A 131 -1.13 11.72 23.57
N LYS A 132 -1.98 12.73 23.63
CA LYS A 132 -3.44 12.57 23.49
C LYS A 132 -3.79 12.11 22.06
N PRO A 133 -4.96 11.49 21.83
CA PRO A 133 -5.41 11.16 20.49
C PRO A 133 -5.48 12.39 19.58
N LEU A 134 -4.98 12.25 18.35
CA LEU A 134 -5.03 13.27 17.31
C LEU A 134 -6.24 13.05 16.39
N ILE A 135 -6.97 14.13 16.10
CA ILE A 135 -8.02 14.15 15.08
C ILE A 135 -7.72 15.32 14.15
N ILE A 136 -7.61 15.03 12.85
CA ILE A 136 -7.47 16.05 11.81
C ILE A 136 -8.60 15.90 10.78
N SER A 137 -8.98 17.02 10.18
CA SER A 137 -9.99 17.06 9.12
C SER A 137 -9.62 18.12 8.09
N ALA A 138 -9.81 17.81 6.82
CA ALA A 138 -9.59 18.74 5.73
C ALA A 138 -10.70 18.64 4.69
N ILE A 139 -10.99 19.74 4.01
CA ILE A 139 -11.81 19.76 2.79
C ILE A 139 -10.85 19.82 1.60
N VAL A 140 -10.74 18.72 0.87
CA VAL A 140 -9.89 18.62 -0.31
C VAL A 140 -10.75 18.79 -1.56
N PRO A 141 -10.48 19.77 -2.44
CA PRO A 141 -11.17 19.94 -3.71
C PRO A 141 -11.03 18.70 -4.60
N ILE A 142 -12.10 18.36 -5.29
CA ILE A 142 -12.12 17.27 -6.28
C ILE A 142 -11.12 17.61 -7.39
N GLY A 143 -10.22 16.68 -7.69
CA GLY A 143 -9.20 16.86 -8.73
C GLY A 143 -9.82 17.08 -10.11
N LYS A 144 -9.22 17.98 -10.90
CA LYS A 144 -9.62 18.23 -12.31
C LYS A 144 -9.19 17.06 -13.21
N ASN A 145 -9.80 16.92 -14.40
CA ASN A 145 -9.42 15.89 -15.38
C ASN A 145 -7.97 15.99 -15.87
N LYS A 146 -7.25 17.08 -15.58
CA LYS A 146 -5.82 17.25 -15.91
C LYS A 146 -4.89 16.19 -15.32
N PHE A 147 -5.35 15.43 -14.33
CA PHE A 147 -4.56 14.35 -13.72
C PHE A 147 -4.80 12.97 -14.35
N ARG A 148 -5.61 12.86 -15.42
CA ARG A 148 -5.66 11.64 -16.24
C ARG A 148 -4.58 11.71 -17.32
N CYS A 149 -3.90 10.60 -17.54
CA CYS A 149 -2.94 10.50 -18.63
C CYS A 149 -3.66 10.50 -19.98
N GLU A 150 -3.03 11.07 -21.01
CA GLU A 150 -3.60 11.14 -22.36
C GLU A 150 -3.90 9.76 -22.94
N TRP A 151 -3.00 8.79 -22.70
CA TRP A 151 -3.12 7.40 -23.15
C TRP A 151 -4.30 6.65 -22.52
N TYR A 152 -4.94 7.17 -21.46
CA TYR A 152 -6.13 6.55 -20.86
C TYR A 152 -7.35 6.60 -21.79
N SER A 153 -7.29 7.42 -22.84
CA SER A 153 -8.38 7.55 -23.82
C SER A 153 -8.23 6.56 -24.99
N ASP A 154 -7.08 5.89 -25.10
CA ASP A 154 -6.84 4.89 -26.13
C ASP A 154 -7.59 3.58 -25.80
N PRO A 155 -8.48 3.08 -26.69
CA PRO A 155 -9.17 1.82 -26.49
C PRO A 155 -8.23 0.63 -26.23
N MET A 156 -7.02 0.62 -26.81
CA MET A 156 -6.04 -0.45 -26.60
C MET A 156 -5.50 -0.46 -25.16
N ASN A 157 -5.49 0.70 -24.49
CA ASN A 157 -4.99 0.86 -23.13
C ASN A 157 -6.11 0.92 -22.09
N GLN A 158 -7.37 0.71 -22.49
CA GLN A 158 -8.51 0.86 -21.58
C GLN A 158 -8.38 0.01 -20.32
N MET A 159 -7.95 -1.26 -20.46
CA MET A 159 -7.75 -2.14 -19.30
C MET A 159 -6.64 -1.65 -18.36
N HIS A 160 -5.58 -1.10 -18.93
CA HIS A 160 -4.46 -0.56 -18.16
C HIS A 160 -4.85 0.74 -17.44
N ALA A 161 -5.61 1.61 -18.12
CA ALA A 161 -6.17 2.81 -17.54
C ALA A 161 -7.14 2.50 -16.39
N GLU A 162 -8.03 1.52 -16.57
CA GLU A 162 -8.95 1.05 -15.51
C GLU A 162 -8.21 0.52 -14.28
N PHE A 163 -7.12 -0.22 -14.50
CA PHE A 163 -6.24 -0.69 -13.44
C PHE A 163 -5.63 0.48 -12.65
N CYS A 164 -5.03 1.44 -13.35
CA CYS A 164 -4.37 2.60 -12.73
C CYS A 164 -5.34 3.64 -12.14
N GLU A 165 -6.62 3.64 -12.53
CA GLU A 165 -7.68 4.40 -11.84
C GLU A 165 -8.20 3.67 -10.60
N THR A 166 -7.91 2.39 -10.44
CA THR A 166 -8.39 1.56 -9.32
C THR A 166 -7.32 1.38 -8.24
N TYR A 167 -6.07 1.13 -8.65
CA TYR A 167 -4.97 0.80 -7.77
C TYR A 167 -3.82 1.81 -7.93
N GLU A 168 -3.04 2.01 -6.86
CA GLU A 168 -1.91 2.94 -6.83
C GLU A 168 -0.66 2.27 -6.25
N GLY A 169 0.51 2.86 -6.50
CA GLY A 169 1.80 2.35 -6.02
C GLY A 169 2.56 1.52 -7.05
N TYR A 170 2.13 1.55 -8.32
CA TYR A 170 2.78 0.84 -9.43
C TYR A 170 3.78 1.72 -10.21
N ALA A 171 4.09 2.92 -9.71
CA ALA A 171 5.12 3.82 -10.23
C ALA A 171 4.96 4.09 -11.74
N ASP A 172 6.02 3.90 -12.51
CA ASP A 172 6.10 4.05 -13.95
C ASP A 172 5.11 3.18 -14.74
N PHE A 173 4.54 2.12 -14.15
CA PHE A 173 3.45 1.36 -14.80
C PHE A 173 2.24 2.27 -15.04
N CYS A 174 1.91 3.11 -14.07
CA CYS A 174 0.77 4.02 -14.12
C CYS A 174 1.15 5.47 -14.47
N SER A 175 2.38 5.71 -14.90
CA SER A 175 2.86 7.05 -15.23
C SER A 175 2.28 7.56 -16.55
N CYS A 176 2.05 8.88 -16.61
CA CYS A 176 1.67 9.53 -17.85
C CYS A 176 2.83 9.66 -18.84
N ASN A 177 4.08 9.54 -18.38
CA ASN A 177 5.27 9.74 -19.21
C ASN A 177 5.79 8.45 -19.86
N VAL A 178 5.46 7.28 -19.30
CA VAL A 178 5.95 5.97 -19.74
C VAL A 178 4.82 4.96 -19.61
N SER A 179 4.42 4.30 -20.70
CA SER A 179 3.28 3.37 -20.70
C SER A 179 3.67 1.97 -21.21
N SER A 180 4.90 1.53 -21.00
CA SER A 180 5.35 0.23 -21.51
C SER A 180 5.30 -0.83 -20.40
N ILE A 181 4.35 -1.76 -20.58
CA ILE A 181 4.28 -3.06 -19.88
C ILE A 181 5.33 -4.02 -20.47
N THR A 182 5.87 -3.70 -21.64
CA THR A 182 6.68 -4.62 -22.44
C THR A 182 8.06 -4.87 -21.81
N PRO A 183 8.57 -6.11 -21.91
CA PRO A 183 9.97 -6.42 -21.67
C PRO A 183 10.84 -5.44 -22.45
N ARG A 184 11.62 -4.61 -21.77
CA ARG A 184 12.64 -3.81 -22.45
C ARG A 184 13.72 -4.78 -22.93
N ASP A 185 13.81 -4.94 -24.24
CA ASP A 185 14.96 -5.46 -25.00
C ASP A 185 15.68 -6.65 -24.34
N ALA A 186 14.92 -7.68 -23.94
CA ALA A 186 15.50 -8.89 -23.41
C ALA A 186 16.29 -9.60 -24.53
N PRO A 187 17.53 -10.06 -24.28
CA PRO A 187 18.24 -10.88 -25.25
C PRO A 187 17.42 -12.13 -25.57
N LEU A 188 17.18 -12.37 -26.86
CA LEU A 188 16.56 -13.62 -27.29
C LEU A 188 17.51 -14.77 -26.93
N LEU A 189 17.01 -15.72 -26.15
CA LEU A 189 17.70 -16.95 -25.82
C LEU A 189 16.85 -18.11 -26.31
N GLU A 190 17.41 -18.93 -27.20
CA GLU A 190 16.80 -20.19 -27.59
C GLU A 190 16.85 -21.15 -26.40
N MET A 191 15.71 -21.32 -25.72
CA MET A 191 15.57 -22.26 -24.63
C MET A 191 15.35 -23.66 -25.20
N LYS A 192 16.20 -24.61 -24.81
CA LYS A 192 16.02 -26.04 -25.18
C LYS A 192 14.81 -26.67 -24.47
N GLU A 193 14.45 -26.14 -23.31
CA GLU A 193 13.36 -26.64 -22.46
C GLU A 193 12.48 -25.49 -22.00
N GLN A 194 11.18 -25.74 -21.87
CA GLN A 194 10.23 -24.77 -21.33
C GLN A 194 10.06 -24.99 -19.83
N ILE A 195 10.76 -24.17 -19.03
CA ILE A 195 10.68 -24.23 -17.57
C ILE A 195 9.75 -23.11 -17.09
N PRO A 196 8.57 -23.42 -16.52
CA PRO A 196 7.65 -22.39 -16.02
C PRO A 196 8.13 -21.82 -14.69
N ILE A 197 7.83 -20.54 -14.44
CA ILE A 197 8.07 -19.86 -13.17
C ILE A 197 6.76 -19.65 -12.44
N VAL A 198 6.74 -20.01 -11.16
CA VAL A 198 5.61 -19.71 -10.27
C VAL A 198 6.01 -18.59 -9.32
N ILE A 199 5.27 -17.47 -9.37
CA ILE A 199 5.41 -16.39 -8.39
C ILE A 199 4.29 -16.52 -7.37
N ALA A 200 4.65 -16.81 -6.12
CA ALA A 200 3.71 -16.85 -5.01
C ALA A 200 3.63 -15.48 -4.33
N SER A 201 2.42 -14.92 -4.23
CA SER A 201 2.16 -13.62 -3.62
C SER A 201 0.93 -13.66 -2.74
N SER A 202 0.86 -12.78 -1.74
CA SER A 202 -0.35 -12.52 -0.97
C SER A 202 -0.92 -11.15 -1.33
N ARG A 203 -0.41 -10.08 -0.70
CA ARG A 203 -0.83 -8.68 -0.91
C ARG A 203 0.23 -7.88 -1.65
N HIS A 204 -0.15 -6.68 -2.12
CA HIS A 204 0.73 -5.68 -2.71
C HIS A 204 1.40 -6.13 -4.02
N GLN A 205 0.61 -6.22 -5.09
CA GLN A 205 1.09 -6.80 -6.35
C GLN A 205 2.11 -5.92 -7.08
N PHE A 206 2.31 -4.67 -6.64
CA PHE A 206 3.44 -3.85 -7.11
C PHE A 206 4.81 -4.52 -6.84
N LYS A 207 4.93 -5.37 -5.81
CA LYS A 207 6.14 -6.18 -5.57
C LYS A 207 6.31 -7.27 -6.62
N VAL A 208 5.21 -7.90 -7.02
CA VAL A 208 5.18 -8.90 -8.12
C VAL A 208 5.58 -8.24 -9.43
N LEU A 209 5.09 -7.02 -9.70
CA LEU A 209 5.49 -6.28 -10.90
C LEU A 209 7.00 -6.06 -10.97
N LYS A 210 7.66 -5.73 -9.85
CA LYS A 210 9.11 -5.57 -9.79
C LYS A 210 9.83 -6.87 -10.17
N GLN A 211 9.35 -8.00 -9.67
CA GLN A 211 9.90 -9.33 -10.01
C GLN A 211 9.65 -9.70 -11.47
N LEU A 212 8.46 -9.45 -12.00
CA LEU A 212 8.13 -9.69 -13.40
C LEU A 212 9.01 -8.87 -14.34
N ARG A 213 9.21 -7.58 -14.04
CA ARG A 213 10.10 -6.74 -14.82
C ARG A 213 11.53 -7.24 -14.82
N GLN A 214 12.03 -7.64 -13.65
CA GLN A 214 13.38 -8.22 -13.55
C GLN A 214 13.49 -9.50 -14.36
N LEU A 215 12.47 -10.37 -14.31
CA LEU A 215 12.43 -11.59 -15.11
C LEU A 215 12.43 -11.26 -16.61
N TRP A 216 11.55 -10.36 -17.03
CA TRP A 216 11.40 -9.96 -18.42
C TRP A 216 12.64 -9.29 -19.01
N THR A 217 13.51 -8.68 -18.21
CA THR A 217 14.80 -8.14 -18.72
C THR A 217 15.91 -9.19 -18.82
N GLN A 218 15.72 -10.40 -18.31
CA GLN A 218 16.71 -11.49 -18.46
C GLN A 218 16.60 -12.16 -19.83
N ALA A 219 17.73 -12.71 -20.30
CA ALA A 219 17.77 -13.50 -21.53
C ALA A 219 16.80 -14.69 -21.46
N GLY A 220 15.87 -14.79 -22.43
CA GLY A 220 14.80 -15.80 -22.44
C GLY A 220 13.61 -15.54 -21.50
N GLY A 221 13.69 -14.52 -20.64
CA GLY A 221 12.64 -14.18 -19.67
C GLY A 221 11.32 -13.74 -20.30
N GLY A 222 11.37 -13.04 -21.44
CA GLY A 222 10.18 -12.67 -22.21
C GLY A 222 9.39 -13.87 -22.77
N ASN A 223 10.04 -15.02 -22.96
CA ASN A 223 9.40 -16.25 -23.46
C ASN A 223 9.06 -17.25 -22.34
N THR A 224 9.37 -16.90 -21.09
CA THR A 224 9.14 -17.79 -19.95
C THR A 224 7.68 -17.74 -19.52
N SER A 225 7.03 -18.89 -19.42
CA SER A 225 5.66 -19.00 -18.91
C SER A 225 5.64 -18.68 -17.42
N VAL A 226 4.83 -17.71 -17.01
CA VAL A 226 4.69 -17.32 -15.60
C VAL A 226 3.29 -17.64 -15.08
N LEU A 227 3.24 -18.27 -13.90
CA LEU A 227 2.03 -18.48 -13.12
C LEU A 227 2.09 -17.65 -11.83
N LEU A 228 1.16 -16.71 -11.67
CA LEU A 228 0.94 -15.97 -10.44
C LEU A 228 0.01 -16.75 -9.51
N SER A 229 0.55 -17.31 -8.43
CA SER A 229 -0.20 -17.96 -7.37
C SER A 229 -0.53 -16.94 -6.28
N VAL A 230 -1.80 -16.53 -6.19
CA VAL A 230 -2.26 -15.57 -5.19
C VAL A 230 -2.90 -16.28 -4.00
N ASP A 231 -2.42 -15.95 -2.80
CA ASP A 231 -3.02 -16.42 -1.56
C ASP A 231 -4.32 -15.64 -1.25
N GLY A 232 -5.43 -16.36 -1.31
CA GLY A 232 -6.78 -15.83 -1.14
C GLY A 232 -7.39 -15.18 -2.39
N LEU A 233 -8.69 -14.88 -2.31
CA LEU A 233 -9.43 -14.17 -3.35
C LEU A 233 -9.18 -12.66 -3.23
N GLN A 234 -8.12 -12.18 -3.86
CA GLN A 234 -7.78 -10.75 -3.87
C GLN A 234 -8.06 -10.13 -5.24
N LYS A 235 -8.93 -9.12 -5.27
CA LYS A 235 -9.34 -8.44 -6.50
C LYS A 235 -8.15 -7.80 -7.23
N GLU A 236 -7.25 -7.14 -6.50
CA GLU A 236 -6.02 -6.54 -7.04
C GLU A 236 -5.17 -7.59 -7.77
N GLY A 237 -5.00 -8.79 -7.20
CA GLY A 237 -4.29 -9.90 -7.84
C GLY A 237 -4.91 -10.32 -9.17
N LYS A 238 -6.24 -10.38 -9.23
CA LYS A 238 -6.98 -10.72 -10.46
C LYS A 238 -6.89 -9.66 -11.53
N ASP A 239 -7.09 -8.40 -11.16
CA ASP A 239 -7.01 -7.29 -12.10
C ASP A 239 -5.56 -7.13 -12.59
N PHE A 240 -4.57 -7.35 -11.71
CA PHE A 240 -3.14 -7.33 -12.04
C PHE A 240 -2.74 -8.44 -13.03
N ALA A 241 -3.17 -9.69 -12.79
CA ALA A 241 -2.91 -10.78 -13.72
C ALA A 241 -3.52 -10.52 -15.11
N LYS A 242 -4.72 -9.92 -15.13
CA LYS A 242 -5.42 -9.56 -16.37
C LYS A 242 -4.66 -8.50 -17.18
N VAL A 243 -4.20 -7.41 -16.54
CA VAL A 243 -3.50 -6.32 -17.23
C VAL A 243 -2.08 -6.71 -17.67
N THR A 244 -1.42 -7.59 -16.92
CA THR A 244 -0.07 -8.10 -17.25
C THR A 244 -0.08 -9.32 -18.17
N GLN A 245 -1.26 -9.87 -18.47
CA GLN A 245 -1.45 -11.09 -19.27
C GLN A 245 -0.72 -12.32 -18.69
N VAL A 246 -0.47 -12.34 -17.38
CA VAL A 246 0.14 -13.48 -16.68
C VAL A 246 -0.94 -14.46 -16.25
N SER A 247 -0.68 -15.76 -16.39
CA SER A 247 -1.60 -16.80 -15.91
C SER A 247 -1.72 -16.73 -14.39
N SER A 248 -2.91 -16.88 -13.82
CA SER A 248 -3.08 -16.80 -12.36
C SER A 248 -3.92 -17.94 -11.78
N GLN A 249 -3.54 -18.40 -10.59
CA GLN A 249 -4.28 -19.38 -9.79
C GLN A 249 -4.53 -18.82 -8.38
N TYR A 250 -5.76 -18.97 -7.90
CA TYR A 250 -6.18 -18.50 -6.57
C TYR A 250 -6.34 -19.69 -5.66
N LYS A 251 -5.59 -19.70 -4.55
CA LYS A 251 -5.75 -20.73 -3.53
C LYS A 251 -6.67 -20.20 -2.44
N LEU A 252 -7.84 -20.82 -2.28
CA LEU A 252 -8.62 -20.68 -1.06
C LEU A 252 -7.90 -21.50 0.01
N LEU A 253 -7.29 -20.83 0.99
CA LEU A 253 -6.89 -21.50 2.22
C LEU A 253 -8.17 -21.94 2.94
N SER A 254 -8.62 -23.18 2.69
CA SER A 254 -9.44 -23.89 3.66
C SER A 254 -8.56 -24.14 4.87
N VAL A 255 -8.60 -23.21 5.84
CA VAL A 255 -8.01 -23.43 7.17
C VAL A 255 -8.85 -24.51 7.85
N SER A 256 -8.53 -25.77 7.54
CA SER A 256 -8.98 -26.90 8.32
C SER A 256 -8.17 -26.85 9.60
N TYR A 257 -8.75 -26.32 10.68
CA TYR A 257 -8.19 -26.45 12.01
C TYR A 257 -8.10 -27.96 12.33
N ILE A 258 -6.95 -28.58 12.09
CA ILE A 258 -6.64 -29.88 12.66
C ILE A 258 -6.34 -29.63 14.13
N TYR A 259 -7.39 -29.60 14.96
CA TYR A 259 -7.22 -29.91 16.37
C TYR A 259 -6.68 -31.34 16.44
N LYS A 260 -5.37 -31.50 16.63
CA LYS A 260 -4.83 -32.73 17.22
C LYS A 260 -5.47 -32.85 18.59
N GLN A 261 -6.55 -33.63 18.69
CA GLN A 261 -7.01 -34.11 19.98
C GLN A 261 -5.88 -34.93 20.59
N ASN A 262 -5.23 -34.35 21.59
CA ASN A 262 -4.35 -35.09 22.47
C ASN A 262 -5.28 -35.91 23.39
N PRO A 263 -5.28 -37.26 23.31
CA PRO A 263 -6.15 -38.05 24.16
C PRO A 263 -5.44 -38.17 25.49
N LEU A 264 -5.74 -37.30 26.46
CA LEU A 264 -5.45 -37.49 27.90
C LEU A 264 -5.85 -36.21 28.66
N THR A 265 -7.14 -36.07 28.98
CA THR A 265 -7.58 -35.74 30.34
C THR A 265 -9.08 -36.03 30.46
N LYS A 266 -9.36 -37.01 31.33
CA LYS A 266 -10.68 -37.34 31.84
C LYS A 266 -11.25 -36.17 32.64
N ASN A 267 -12.57 -36.05 32.57
CA ASN A 267 -13.49 -35.42 33.53
C ASN A 267 -13.30 -33.93 33.79
N PHE A 268 -14.30 -33.12 33.45
CA PHE A 268 -15.05 -32.34 34.44
C PHE A 268 -16.43 -32.00 33.88
N GLY A 269 -17.44 -32.30 34.68
CA GLY A 269 -18.86 -32.12 34.35
C GLY A 269 -19.26 -30.67 34.28
N ILE A 270 -20.27 -30.41 33.45
CA ILE A 270 -21.01 -29.16 33.41
C ILE A 270 -21.90 -29.10 34.66
N ASN A 271 -21.80 -28.01 35.41
CA ASN A 271 -22.89 -27.49 36.22
C ASN A 271 -22.81 -25.95 36.20
N ILE A 272 -23.83 -25.38 35.52
CA ILE A 272 -24.33 -24.00 35.48
C ILE A 272 -23.31 -22.88 35.21
#